data_AF-A0A2V5M426-F1
#
_entry.id   AF-A0A2V5M426-F1
#
_cell.length_a   1.000
_cell.length_b   1.000
_cell.length_c   1.000
_cell.angle_alpha   90.00
_cell.angle_beta   90.00
_cell.angle_gamma   90.00
#
_symmetry.space_group_name_H-M   'P 1'
#
loop_
_entity.id
_entity.type
_entity.pdbx_description
1 polymer ?
#
loop_
_entity_poly.entity_id
_entity_poly.type
_entity_poly.pdbx_seq_one_letter_code
_entity_poly.pdbx_strand_id
1 'polypeptide(L)'
;MNGKNGHEGTGKPREFVTTRWSLILSAANLGTEEQKARDALAELCRTYWRPIFSFVRARGYSIEDAQDLTQDFFVTILKNNWLQHADRNRGRFRSLLLRSLQNFLINAAEKTHAHKRGGGVEFISWDDWMAEAPSQLSIPVQALDSLAPERIFDLTWAMAVVEHASQRLQEECESKGKLWLFQALSSYLTDERDELSYANLSAELGMAKPSVKKQLHHMRQRYRSLLRDEVSQTVEDPADVDDEIRYLCASLATETE
;
A
#
# COMPACT_ATOMS: atom_id res chain seq x y z
N MET A 1 -35.50 5.00 -51.29
CA MET A 1 -34.96 3.64 -51.04
C MET A 1 -33.45 3.72 -51.03
N ASN A 2 -32.83 3.13 -49.99
CA ASN A 2 -31.39 2.93 -49.71
C ASN A 2 -30.53 4.18 -49.48
N GLY A 3 -29.88 4.42 -48.33
CA GLY A 3 -29.55 3.58 -47.17
C GLY A 3 -28.15 2.95 -47.29
N LYS A 4 -27.16 3.49 -46.55
CA LYS A 4 -25.97 2.83 -45.94
C LYS A 4 -25.01 3.92 -45.41
N ASN A 5 -25.12 4.30 -44.14
CA ASN A 5 -24.50 3.71 -42.94
C ASN A 5 -23.02 4.11 -42.77
N GLY A 6 -22.84 5.19 -42.00
CA GLY A 6 -21.57 5.52 -41.35
C GLY A 6 -21.21 4.44 -40.33
N HIS A 7 -19.92 4.12 -40.29
CA HIS A 7 -19.34 3.23 -39.30
C HIS A 7 -19.11 4.04 -38.02
N GLU A 8 -20.09 4.01 -37.10
CA GLU A 8 -19.85 4.35 -35.71
C GLU A 8 -18.95 3.25 -35.12
N GLY A 9 -17.70 3.62 -34.84
CA GLY A 9 -16.81 2.83 -34.01
C GLY A 9 -17.38 2.78 -32.60
N THR A 10 -18.09 1.70 -32.28
CA THR A 10 -18.53 1.39 -30.92
C THR A 10 -17.29 1.17 -30.05
N GLY A 11 -16.88 2.22 -29.34
CA GLY A 11 -15.92 2.12 -28.25
C GLY A 11 -16.48 1.15 -27.22
N LYS A 12 -15.89 -0.05 -27.16
CA LYS A 12 -16.22 -1.06 -26.16
C LYS A 12 -16.12 -0.40 -24.78
N PRO A 13 -17.09 -0.58 -23.88
CA PRO A 13 -16.99 -0.05 -22.53
C PRO A 13 -15.68 -0.58 -21.91
N ARG A 14 -14.81 0.32 -21.45
CA ARG A 14 -13.63 -0.07 -20.67
C ARG A 14 -14.16 -0.83 -19.46
N GLU A 15 -13.85 -2.11 -19.37
CA GLU A 15 -14.11 -2.89 -18.16
C GLU A 15 -13.43 -2.16 -17.00
N PHE A 16 -14.24 -1.61 -16.09
CA PHE A 16 -13.73 -0.99 -14.88
C PHE A 16 -13.11 -2.11 -14.05
N VAL A 17 -11.77 -2.15 -14.01
CA VAL A 17 -11.05 -3.02 -13.09
C VAL A 17 -11.51 -2.63 -11.69
N THR A 18 -12.15 -3.58 -11.01
CA THR A 18 -12.73 -3.35 -9.68
C THR A 18 -11.59 -3.31 -8.68
N THR A 19 -11.00 -2.14 -8.49
CA THR A 19 -9.94 -1.89 -7.51
C THR A 19 -10.51 -1.85 -6.09
N ARG A 20 -9.67 -2.13 -5.09
CA ARG A 20 -9.99 -1.96 -3.66
C ARG A 20 -10.60 -0.58 -3.39
N TRP A 21 -10.04 0.44 -4.04
CA TRP A 21 -10.59 1.79 -4.08
C TRP A 21 -12.03 1.84 -4.60
N SER A 22 -12.28 1.33 -5.81
CA SER A 22 -13.62 1.31 -6.40
C SER A 22 -14.63 0.46 -5.60
N LEU A 23 -14.19 -0.63 -4.95
CA LEU A 23 -15.01 -1.49 -4.10
C LEU A 23 -15.50 -0.75 -2.86
N ILE A 24 -14.60 -0.06 -2.17
CA ILE A 24 -14.96 0.73 -0.99
C ILE A 24 -15.95 1.86 -1.38
N LEU A 25 -15.73 2.51 -2.54
CA LEU A 25 -16.67 3.50 -3.08
C LEU A 25 -18.04 2.92 -3.45
N SER A 26 -18.07 1.73 -4.04
CA SER A 26 -19.30 1.07 -4.52
C SER A 26 -20.17 0.58 -3.37
N ALA A 27 -19.54 0.06 -2.32
CA ALA A 27 -20.22 -0.45 -1.14
C ALA A 27 -20.91 0.63 -0.32
N ALA A 28 -20.38 1.86 -0.34
CA ALA A 28 -21.04 3.02 0.25
C ALA A 28 -22.36 3.39 -0.46
N ASN A 29 -22.63 2.84 -1.66
CA ASN A 29 -23.78 3.20 -2.48
C ASN A 29 -24.87 2.11 -2.61
N LEU A 30 -24.56 0.81 -2.49
CA LEU A 30 -25.48 -0.24 -2.96
C LEU A 30 -25.78 -1.41 -2.01
N GLY A 31 -25.16 -1.51 -0.83
CA GLY A 31 -25.55 -2.48 0.23
C GLY A 31 -25.40 -3.98 -0.10
N THR A 32 -25.21 -4.38 -1.36
CA THR A 32 -25.16 -5.78 -1.81
C THR A 32 -23.77 -6.42 -1.80
N GLU A 33 -22.70 -5.67 -1.55
CA GLU A 33 -21.31 -6.19 -1.45
C GLU A 33 -20.63 -5.85 -0.12
N GLU A 34 -21.39 -5.87 0.98
CA GLU A 34 -20.91 -5.41 2.29
C GLU A 34 -19.66 -6.15 2.80
N GLN A 35 -19.55 -7.47 2.58
CA GLN A 35 -18.37 -8.23 3.04
C GLN A 35 -17.10 -7.90 2.24
N LYS A 36 -17.18 -7.88 0.90
CA LYS A 36 -16.02 -7.52 0.05
C LYS A 36 -15.54 -6.10 0.34
N ALA A 37 -16.47 -5.20 0.66
CA ALA A 37 -16.17 -3.84 1.06
C ALA A 37 -15.42 -3.77 2.38
N ARG A 38 -15.86 -4.54 3.39
CA ARG A 38 -15.20 -4.64 4.69
C ARG A 38 -13.80 -5.22 4.54
N ASP A 39 -13.62 -6.24 3.72
CA ASP A 39 -12.31 -6.85 3.45
C ASP A 39 -11.39 -5.85 2.73
N ALA A 40 -11.90 -5.17 1.70
CA ALA A 40 -11.18 -4.10 1.00
C ALA A 40 -10.78 -2.96 1.95
N LEU A 41 -11.65 -2.62 2.90
CA LEU A 41 -11.40 -1.58 3.88
C LEU A 41 -10.35 -1.98 4.90
N ALA A 42 -10.45 -3.19 5.46
CA ALA A 42 -9.48 -3.72 6.41
C ALA A 42 -8.08 -3.69 5.79
N GLU A 43 -7.98 -4.10 4.53
CA GLU A 43 -6.73 -4.13 3.80
C GLU A 43 -6.19 -2.73 3.49
N LEU A 44 -7.06 -1.76 3.22
CA LEU A 44 -6.67 -0.35 3.09
C LEU A 44 -6.13 0.22 4.40
N CYS A 45 -6.79 -0.08 5.52
CA CYS A 45 -6.30 0.30 6.84
C CYS A 45 -4.92 -0.32 7.11
N ARG A 46 -4.72 -1.61 6.80
CA ARG A 46 -3.42 -2.30 6.98
C ARG A 46 -2.30 -1.62 6.20
N THR A 47 -2.58 -1.25 4.95
CA THR A 47 -1.59 -0.61 4.08
C THR A 47 -1.24 0.81 4.55
N TYR A 48 -2.23 1.60 4.99
CA TYR A 48 -2.05 3.04 5.23
C TYR A 48 -1.90 3.45 6.69
N TRP A 49 -2.12 2.56 7.64
CA TRP A 49 -1.93 2.85 9.06
C TRP A 49 -0.54 3.38 9.36
N ARG A 50 0.52 2.66 8.95
CA ARG A 50 1.92 3.06 9.17
C ARG A 50 2.23 4.41 8.53
N PRO A 51 1.93 4.64 7.24
CA PRO A 51 2.10 5.95 6.62
C PRO A 51 1.47 7.09 7.40
N ILE A 52 0.22 6.93 7.82
CA ILE A 52 -0.52 7.97 8.53
C ILE A 52 0.11 8.20 9.91
N PHE A 53 0.34 7.13 10.69
CA PHE A 53 0.94 7.23 12.01
C PHE A 53 2.32 7.90 11.96
N SER A 54 3.20 7.45 11.06
CA SER A 54 4.55 8.01 10.91
C SER A 54 4.52 9.47 10.46
N PHE A 55 3.59 9.85 9.60
CA PHE A 55 3.37 11.26 9.23
C PHE A 55 2.96 12.10 10.45
N VAL A 56 2.02 11.62 11.25
CA VAL A 56 1.55 12.33 12.45
C VAL A 56 2.68 12.45 13.47
N ARG A 57 3.48 11.39 13.68
CA ARG A 57 4.68 11.44 14.53
C ARG A 57 5.70 12.48 14.05
N ALA A 58 5.95 12.53 12.74
CA ALA A 58 6.86 13.51 12.15
C ALA A 58 6.37 14.96 12.27
N ARG A 59 5.07 15.18 12.51
CA ARG A 59 4.49 16.50 12.81
C ARG A 59 4.70 16.94 14.26
N GLY A 60 5.35 16.13 15.09
CA GLY A 60 5.73 16.48 16.47
C GLY A 60 4.72 16.05 17.55
N TYR A 61 3.70 15.27 17.20
CA TYR A 61 2.75 14.72 18.16
C TYR A 61 3.39 13.62 19.01
N SER A 62 2.94 13.47 20.25
CA SER A 62 3.35 12.35 21.12
C SER A 62 2.92 11.00 20.52
N ILE A 63 3.43 9.89 21.05
CA ILE A 63 3.06 8.56 20.54
C ILE A 63 1.55 8.33 20.75
N GLU A 64 1.06 8.65 21.95
CA GLU A 64 -0.35 8.54 22.33
C GLU A 64 -1.23 9.42 21.44
N ASP A 65 -0.89 10.70 21.29
CA ASP A 65 -1.66 11.62 20.43
C ASP A 65 -1.65 11.15 18.96
N ALA A 66 -0.52 10.60 18.49
CA ALA A 66 -0.43 10.11 17.12
C ALA A 66 -1.27 8.85 16.89
N GLN A 67 -1.38 7.96 17.88
CA GLN A 67 -2.29 6.81 17.84
C GLN A 67 -3.74 7.28 17.77
N ASP A 68 -4.13 8.18 18.69
CA ASP A 68 -5.48 8.73 18.76
C ASP A 68 -5.87 9.45 17.47
N LEU A 69 -5.01 10.34 16.96
CA LEU A 69 -5.25 11.08 15.73
C LEU A 69 -5.32 10.17 14.51
N THR A 70 -4.51 9.11 14.45
CA THR A 70 -4.57 8.14 13.35
C THR A 70 -5.89 7.38 13.38
N GLN A 71 -6.31 6.92 14.57
CA GLN A 71 -7.60 6.26 14.77
C GLN A 71 -8.77 7.17 14.40
N ASP A 72 -8.79 8.39 14.92
CA ASP A 72 -9.83 9.38 14.64
C ASP A 72 -9.88 9.75 13.16
N PHE A 73 -8.73 9.82 12.49
CA PHE A 73 -8.67 10.02 11.05
C PHE A 73 -9.37 8.88 10.31
N PHE A 74 -9.03 7.61 10.60
CA PHE A 74 -9.71 6.46 10.02
C PHE A 74 -11.21 6.48 10.32
N VAL A 75 -11.61 6.69 11.57
CA VAL A 75 -13.03 6.79 11.94
C VAL A 75 -13.73 7.89 11.16
N THR A 76 -13.08 9.05 10.97
CA THR A 76 -13.64 10.19 10.24
C THR A 76 -13.84 9.88 8.76
N ILE A 77 -12.82 9.31 8.09
CA ILE A 77 -12.92 8.98 6.67
C ILE A 77 -13.96 7.88 6.41
N LEU A 78 -14.14 6.96 7.37
CA LEU A 78 -15.12 5.87 7.31
C LEU A 78 -16.56 6.33 7.60
N LYS A 79 -16.77 7.14 8.64
CA LYS A 79 -18.12 7.58 9.05
C LYS A 79 -18.72 8.60 8.11
N ASN A 80 -17.93 9.54 7.60
CA ASN A 80 -18.47 10.65 6.83
C ASN A 80 -18.74 10.30 5.36
N ASN A 81 -18.65 9.02 4.97
CA ASN A 81 -18.62 8.63 3.56
C ASN A 81 -17.70 9.56 2.76
N TRP A 82 -16.58 9.95 3.38
CA TRP A 82 -15.68 10.96 2.83
C TRP A 82 -15.15 10.53 1.46
N LEU A 83 -15.05 9.22 1.29
CA LEU A 83 -14.76 8.51 0.06
C LEU A 83 -15.78 8.82 -1.06
N GLN A 84 -17.06 9.07 -0.78
CA GLN A 84 -18.04 9.48 -1.80
C GLN A 84 -17.74 10.87 -2.39
N HIS A 85 -17.09 11.75 -1.62
CA HIS A 85 -16.71 13.10 -2.04
C HIS A 85 -15.24 13.18 -2.50
N ALA A 86 -14.49 12.08 -2.37
CA ALA A 86 -13.19 11.92 -3.00
C ALA A 86 -13.40 11.96 -4.52
N ASP A 87 -13.09 13.12 -5.08
CA ASP A 87 -13.22 13.39 -6.51
C ASP A 87 -12.38 12.38 -7.30
N ARG A 88 -13.10 11.56 -8.08
CA ARG A 88 -12.61 10.45 -8.90
C ARG A 88 -11.64 10.92 -10.01
N ASN A 89 -11.54 12.23 -10.23
CA ASN A 89 -10.60 12.82 -11.17
C ASN A 89 -9.31 13.36 -10.49
N ARG A 90 -9.12 13.18 -9.17
CA ARG A 90 -8.01 13.79 -8.41
C ARG A 90 -6.72 12.99 -8.33
N GLY A 91 -6.58 11.92 -9.10
CA GLY A 91 -5.32 11.18 -9.25
C GLY A 91 -5.13 10.06 -8.21
N ARG A 92 -3.87 9.78 -7.85
CA ARG A 92 -3.45 8.63 -7.03
C ARG A 92 -4.03 8.69 -5.61
N PHE A 93 -4.49 7.54 -5.08
CA PHE A 93 -5.09 7.45 -3.74
C PHE A 93 -4.15 7.98 -2.64
N ARG A 94 -2.87 7.64 -2.71
CA ARG A 94 -1.83 8.12 -1.78
C ARG A 94 -1.84 9.64 -1.64
N SER A 95 -1.85 10.37 -2.76
CA SER A 95 -1.81 11.84 -2.75
C SER A 95 -3.09 12.45 -2.19
N LEU A 96 -4.23 11.85 -2.50
CA LEU A 96 -5.51 12.25 -1.94
C LEU A 96 -5.53 12.03 -0.42
N LEU A 97 -5.09 10.86 0.04
CA LEU A 97 -5.08 10.50 1.46
C LEU A 97 -4.18 11.44 2.27
N LEU A 98 -2.97 11.70 1.78
CA LEU A 98 -2.01 12.61 2.42
C LEU A 98 -2.57 14.03 2.56
N ARG A 99 -3.16 14.59 1.49
CA ARG A 99 -3.80 15.91 1.54
C ARG A 99 -4.92 15.96 2.58
N SER A 100 -5.63 14.86 2.73
CA SER A 100 -6.80 14.77 3.60
C SER A 100 -6.39 14.61 5.05
N LEU A 101 -5.32 13.87 5.31
CA LEU A 101 -4.66 13.82 6.60
C LEU A 101 -4.16 15.21 7.03
N GLN A 102 -3.51 15.95 6.13
CA GLN A 102 -3.06 17.32 6.40
C GLN A 102 -4.23 18.22 6.81
N ASN A 103 -5.33 18.21 6.04
CA ASN A 103 -6.53 18.99 6.37
C ASN A 103 -7.18 18.54 7.68
N PHE A 104 -7.21 17.24 7.94
CA PHE A 104 -7.71 16.69 9.19
C PHE A 104 -6.92 17.20 10.39
N LEU A 105 -5.58 17.19 10.33
CA LEU A 105 -4.73 17.66 11.42
C LEU A 105 -4.85 19.16 11.67
N ILE A 106 -5.04 19.98 10.62
CA ILE A 106 -5.31 21.42 10.77
C ILE A 106 -6.61 21.61 11.59
N ASN A 107 -7.68 20.92 11.22
CA ASN A 107 -8.96 20.99 11.92
C ASN A 107 -8.91 20.36 13.33
N ALA A 108 -8.09 19.33 13.52
CA ALA A 108 -7.91 18.68 14.82
C ALA A 108 -7.19 19.61 15.80
N ALA A 109 -6.14 20.30 15.37
CA ALA A 109 -5.45 21.30 16.18
C ALA A 109 -6.38 22.44 16.61
N GLU A 110 -7.30 22.88 15.74
CA GLU A 110 -8.34 23.86 16.08
C GLU A 110 -9.33 23.33 17.14
N LYS A 111 -9.66 22.03 17.10
CA LYS A 111 -10.55 21.36 18.08
C LYS A 111 -9.86 21.07 19.41
N THR A 112 -8.55 20.81 19.46
CA THR A 112 -7.83 20.57 20.72
C THR A 112 -7.80 21.81 21.63
N HIS A 113 -7.88 23.01 21.03
CA HIS A 113 -8.09 24.26 21.78
C HIS A 113 -9.55 24.48 22.23
N ALA A 114 -10.50 23.74 21.66
CA ALA A 114 -11.93 23.82 21.95
C ALA A 114 -12.47 22.45 22.44
N HIS A 115 -12.20 22.14 23.71
CA HIS A 115 -12.80 21.04 24.48
C HIS A 115 -12.34 19.61 24.16
N LYS A 116 -11.47 19.10 25.05
CA LYS A 116 -11.44 17.68 25.43
C LYS A 116 -12.87 17.25 25.83
N ARG A 117 -13.56 16.47 25.00
CA ARG A 117 -14.57 15.44 25.37
C ARG A 117 -15.25 14.84 24.14
N GLY A 118 -15.21 13.51 24.04
CA GLY A 118 -16.03 12.67 23.17
C GLY A 118 -15.24 11.42 22.77
N GLY A 119 -15.32 10.26 23.41
CA GLY A 119 -16.46 9.66 24.11
C GLY A 119 -17.15 8.66 23.19
N GLY A 120 -16.74 7.39 23.25
CA GLY A 120 -17.54 6.27 22.72
C GLY A 120 -17.07 5.58 21.44
N VAL A 121 -15.76 5.44 21.21
CA VAL A 121 -15.23 4.44 20.25
C VAL A 121 -14.40 3.45 21.05
N GLU A 122 -14.72 2.16 20.90
CA GLU A 122 -13.93 1.07 21.46
C GLU A 122 -12.53 1.17 20.85
N PHE A 123 -11.54 1.43 21.70
CA PHE A 123 -10.14 1.55 21.28
C PHE A 123 -9.67 0.18 20.79
N ILE A 124 -9.30 0.10 19.52
CA ILE A 124 -8.56 -1.07 19.02
C ILE A 124 -7.19 -1.00 19.70
N SER A 125 -6.81 -2.05 20.43
CA SER A 125 -5.48 -2.13 21.06
C SER A 125 -4.42 -2.15 19.98
N TRP A 126 -3.75 -1.01 19.78
CA TRP A 126 -2.73 -0.81 18.74
C TRP A 126 -1.47 -1.66 18.97
N ASP A 127 -1.30 -2.21 20.17
CA ASP A 127 -0.24 -3.17 20.48
C ASP A 127 -0.32 -4.41 19.58
N ASP A 128 -1.51 -4.87 19.20
CA ASP A 128 -1.67 -6.04 18.33
C ASP A 128 -1.26 -5.72 16.87
N TRP A 129 -1.57 -4.51 16.37
CA TRP A 129 -1.16 -4.05 15.03
C TRP A 129 0.33 -3.66 14.96
N MET A 130 0.89 -3.14 16.05
CA MET A 130 2.32 -2.87 16.19
C MET A 130 3.12 -4.17 16.33
N ALA A 131 2.56 -5.19 16.98
CA ALA A 131 3.17 -6.51 17.16
C ALA A 131 3.12 -7.39 15.91
N GLU A 132 2.11 -7.26 15.05
CA GLU A 132 1.93 -8.17 13.90
C GLU A 132 3.02 -8.08 12.82
N ALA A 133 3.86 -7.03 12.77
CA ALA A 133 5.10 -7.08 11.98
C ALA A 133 6.02 -5.89 12.25
N PRO A 134 7.03 -5.92 13.16
CA PRO A 134 8.14 -4.98 13.04
C PRO A 134 8.58 -4.95 11.57
N SER A 135 8.48 -3.81 10.87
CA SER A 135 8.82 -3.81 9.44
C SER A 135 10.26 -4.28 9.33
N GLN A 136 10.49 -5.30 8.51
CA GLN A 136 11.85 -5.76 8.22
C GLN A 136 12.69 -4.63 7.61
N LEU A 137 12.01 -3.66 7.00
CA LEU A 137 12.51 -2.35 6.59
C LEU A 137 12.27 -1.36 7.74
N SER A 138 13.14 -1.37 8.75
CA SER A 138 13.07 -0.39 9.85
C SER A 138 13.90 0.84 9.51
N ILE A 139 13.26 2.00 9.38
CA ILE A 139 13.98 3.26 9.15
C ILE A 139 14.67 3.71 10.45
N PRO A 140 15.97 4.06 10.44
CA PRO A 140 16.64 4.61 11.60
C PRO A 140 15.93 5.88 12.10
N VAL A 141 15.73 5.98 13.42
CA VAL A 141 15.05 7.14 14.05
C VAL A 141 15.70 8.46 13.66
N GLN A 142 17.03 8.50 13.51
CA GLN A 142 17.76 9.70 13.11
C GLN A 142 17.50 10.12 11.65
N ALA A 143 17.23 9.16 10.76
CA ALA A 143 16.86 9.46 9.38
C ALA A 143 15.43 10.03 9.31
N LEU A 144 14.52 9.54 10.15
CA LEU A 144 13.16 10.09 10.30
C LEU A 144 13.18 11.56 10.71
N ASP A 145 14.04 11.95 11.66
CA ASP A 145 14.08 13.33 12.17
C ASP A 145 14.55 14.36 11.13
N SER A 146 15.23 13.92 10.07
CA SER A 146 15.76 14.78 9.00
C SER A 146 14.84 14.93 7.79
N LEU A 147 13.85 14.06 7.64
CA LEU A 147 12.96 14.02 6.49
C LEU A 147 11.72 14.88 6.72
N ALA A 148 11.22 15.50 5.64
CA ALA A 148 9.92 16.15 5.68
C ALA A 148 8.81 15.11 5.97
N PRO A 149 7.77 15.43 6.75
CA PRO A 149 6.69 14.50 7.07
C PRO A 149 6.07 13.83 5.85
N GLU A 150 5.88 14.57 4.76
CA GLU A 150 5.36 14.05 3.49
C GLU A 150 6.26 12.96 2.91
N ARG A 151 7.59 13.10 3.03
CA ARG A 151 8.55 12.09 2.57
C ARG A 151 8.54 10.84 3.43
N ILE A 152 8.33 10.99 4.74
CA ILE A 152 8.19 9.86 5.66
C ILE A 152 6.93 9.08 5.32
N PHE A 153 5.82 9.76 5.04
CA PHE A 153 4.59 9.13 4.56
C PHE A 153 4.83 8.32 3.28
N ASP A 154 5.51 8.90 2.30
CA ASP A 154 5.78 8.25 1.02
C ASP A 154 6.71 7.05 1.16
N LEU A 155 7.74 7.14 1.99
CA LEU A 155 8.67 6.05 2.26
C LEU A 155 7.97 4.89 2.98
N THR A 156 7.26 5.18 4.07
CA THR A 156 6.51 4.17 4.83
C THR A 156 5.39 3.53 4.04
N TRP A 157 4.77 4.26 3.10
CA TRP A 157 3.82 3.68 2.15
C TRP A 157 4.53 2.72 1.19
N ALA A 158 5.66 3.12 0.61
CA ALA A 158 6.40 2.29 -0.31
C ALA A 158 6.86 0.98 0.35
N MET A 159 7.33 1.05 1.61
CA MET A 159 7.69 -0.11 2.41
C MET A 159 6.48 -1.03 2.66
N ALA A 160 5.33 -0.48 3.04
CA ALA A 160 4.12 -1.27 3.27
C ALA A 160 3.67 -2.03 2.01
N VAL A 161 3.73 -1.38 0.84
CA VAL A 161 3.39 -2.02 -0.44
C VAL A 161 4.38 -3.15 -0.79
N VAL A 162 5.67 -2.94 -0.59
CA VAL A 162 6.71 -3.97 -0.79
C VAL A 162 6.54 -5.15 0.16
N GLU A 163 6.31 -4.87 1.45
CA GLU A 163 6.12 -5.87 2.49
C GLU A 163 4.90 -6.73 2.19
N HIS A 164 3.77 -6.12 1.82
CA HIS A 164 2.56 -6.85 1.47
C HIS A 164 2.74 -7.70 0.19
N ALA A 165 3.40 -7.17 -0.84
CA ALA A 165 3.72 -7.95 -2.04
C ALA A 165 4.66 -9.15 -1.75
N SER A 166 5.61 -8.97 -0.83
CA SER A 166 6.52 -10.02 -0.36
C SER A 166 5.77 -11.10 0.44
N GLN A 167 4.88 -10.69 1.35
CA GLN A 167 4.05 -11.60 2.15
C GLN A 167 3.15 -12.47 1.25
N ARG A 168 2.46 -11.85 0.28
CA ARG A 168 1.65 -12.60 -0.70
C ARG A 168 2.49 -13.60 -1.51
N LEU A 169 3.73 -13.26 -1.85
CA LEU A 169 4.65 -14.17 -2.53
C LEU A 169 5.07 -15.33 -1.63
N GLN A 170 5.31 -15.07 -0.34
CA GLN A 170 5.61 -16.09 0.66
C GLN A 170 4.46 -17.09 0.77
N GLU A 171 3.23 -16.61 0.95
CA GLU A 171 2.02 -17.43 1.03
C GLU A 171 1.80 -18.27 -0.24
N GLU A 172 2.05 -17.70 -1.43
CA GLU A 172 2.01 -18.44 -2.70
C GLU A 172 3.09 -19.52 -2.82
N CYS A 173 4.27 -19.29 -2.27
CA CYS A 173 5.33 -20.30 -2.22
C CYS A 173 4.98 -21.40 -1.20
N GLU A 174 4.50 -21.03 -0.02
CA GLU A 174 4.11 -21.95 1.05
C GLU A 174 2.99 -22.89 0.62
N SER A 175 1.92 -22.36 0.02
CA SER A 175 0.81 -23.16 -0.52
C SER A 175 1.25 -24.17 -1.60
N LYS A 176 2.40 -23.94 -2.25
CA LYS A 176 3.01 -24.85 -3.24
C LYS A 176 4.09 -25.76 -2.64
N GLY A 177 4.27 -25.76 -1.31
CA GLY A 177 5.31 -26.52 -0.62
C GLY A 177 6.74 -26.00 -0.87
N LYS A 178 6.88 -24.73 -1.24
CA LYS A 178 8.13 -24.08 -1.64
C LYS A 178 8.54 -22.93 -0.72
N LEU A 179 8.11 -22.94 0.53
CA LEU A 179 8.51 -21.91 1.52
C LEU A 179 10.03 -21.83 1.67
N TRP A 180 10.73 -22.97 1.66
CA TRP A 180 12.20 -23.02 1.70
C TRP A 180 12.85 -22.25 0.54
N LEU A 181 12.24 -22.28 -0.66
CA LEU A 181 12.75 -21.58 -1.84
C LEU A 181 12.54 -20.08 -1.69
N PHE A 182 11.42 -19.67 -1.10
CA PHE A 182 11.18 -18.27 -0.76
C PHE A 182 12.24 -17.77 0.23
N GLN A 183 12.44 -18.49 1.34
CA GLN A 183 13.41 -18.12 2.36
C GLN A 183 14.84 -17.99 1.83
N ALA A 184 15.23 -18.87 0.89
CA ALA A 184 16.57 -18.84 0.31
C ALA A 184 16.75 -17.76 -0.78
N LEU A 185 15.67 -17.32 -1.44
CA LEU A 185 15.76 -16.42 -2.60
C LEU A 185 15.17 -15.02 -2.39
N SER A 186 14.43 -14.77 -1.30
CA SER A 186 13.68 -13.53 -1.05
C SER A 186 14.58 -12.30 -0.94
N SER A 187 15.74 -12.42 -0.27
CA SER A 187 16.73 -11.34 -0.14
C SER A 187 17.30 -10.91 -1.49
N TYR A 188 17.34 -11.81 -2.46
CA TYR A 188 17.90 -11.59 -3.80
C TYR A 188 16.86 -11.11 -4.82
N LEU A 189 15.65 -10.74 -4.40
CA LEU A 189 14.60 -10.30 -5.32
C LEU A 189 14.89 -8.92 -5.93
N THR A 190 15.56 -8.06 -5.16
CA THR A 190 15.91 -6.67 -5.52
C THR A 190 17.32 -6.53 -6.08
N ASP A 191 18.22 -7.46 -5.76
CA ASP A 191 19.64 -7.40 -6.17
C ASP A 191 19.84 -7.38 -7.68
N GLU A 192 20.88 -6.67 -8.10
CA GLU A 192 21.30 -6.71 -9.49
C GLU A 192 21.88 -8.08 -9.85
N ARG A 193 21.84 -8.45 -11.13
CA ARG A 193 22.32 -9.78 -11.54
C ARG A 193 23.81 -9.98 -11.29
N ASP A 194 24.57 -8.89 -11.24
CA ASP A 194 26.02 -8.88 -11.12
C ASP A 194 26.48 -8.99 -9.65
N GLU A 195 25.58 -8.75 -8.70
CA GLU A 195 25.83 -8.88 -7.25
C GLU A 195 25.67 -10.32 -6.76
N LEU A 196 25.11 -11.21 -7.59
CA LEU A 196 24.74 -12.57 -7.20
C LEU A 196 25.81 -13.62 -7.44
N SER A 197 26.30 -14.23 -6.37
CA SER A 197 27.05 -15.49 -6.45
C SER A 197 26.11 -16.69 -6.66
N TYR A 198 25.73 -16.95 -7.91
CA TYR A 198 24.97 -18.16 -8.28
C TYR A 198 25.67 -19.47 -7.89
N ALA A 199 26.99 -19.45 -7.64
CA ALA A 199 27.72 -20.61 -7.14
C ALA A 199 27.34 -20.92 -5.68
N ASN A 200 27.24 -19.90 -4.83
CA ASN A 200 26.87 -20.08 -3.43
C ASN A 200 25.40 -20.52 -3.31
N LEU A 201 24.49 -19.87 -4.04
CA LEU A 201 23.08 -20.25 -4.07
C LEU A 201 22.85 -21.66 -4.61
N SER A 202 23.67 -22.08 -5.58
CA SER A 202 23.63 -23.45 -6.12
C SER A 202 24.05 -24.49 -5.07
N ALA A 203 25.07 -24.19 -4.28
CA ALA A 203 25.54 -25.06 -3.20
C ALA A 203 24.52 -25.11 -2.04
N GLU A 204 23.98 -23.96 -1.63
CA GLU A 204 23.00 -23.84 -0.56
C GLU A 204 21.69 -24.59 -0.90
N LEU A 205 21.20 -24.42 -2.12
CA LEU A 205 19.94 -25.04 -2.55
C LEU A 205 20.10 -26.48 -3.04
N GLY A 206 21.33 -26.99 -3.19
CA GLY A 206 21.60 -28.29 -3.80
C GLY A 206 21.12 -28.39 -5.25
N MET A 207 21.07 -27.26 -5.97
CA MET A 207 20.53 -27.17 -7.33
C MET A 207 21.59 -26.77 -8.33
N ALA A 208 21.47 -27.23 -9.57
CA ALA A 208 22.32 -26.75 -10.65
C ALA A 208 22.12 -25.23 -10.88
N LYS A 209 23.21 -24.50 -11.16
CA LYS A 209 23.17 -23.04 -11.44
C LYS A 209 22.08 -22.61 -12.44
N PRO A 210 21.83 -23.32 -13.56
CA PRO A 210 20.75 -22.95 -14.49
C PRO A 210 19.35 -23.03 -13.85
N SER A 211 19.13 -24.00 -12.95
CA SER A 211 17.87 -24.17 -12.23
C SER A 211 17.64 -23.03 -11.24
N VAL A 212 18.67 -22.64 -10.47
CA VAL A 212 18.60 -21.48 -9.55
C VAL A 212 18.26 -20.21 -10.31
N LYS A 213 18.94 -19.95 -11.44
CA LYS A 213 18.65 -18.80 -12.32
C LYS A 213 17.19 -18.77 -12.78
N LYS A 214 16.66 -19.92 -13.19
CA LYS A 214 15.26 -20.04 -13.65
C LYS A 214 14.28 -19.78 -12.51
N GLN A 215 14.51 -20.37 -11.33
CA GLN A 215 13.64 -20.17 -10.17
C GLN A 215 13.64 -18.72 -9.71
N LEU A 216 14.82 -18.11 -9.57
CA LEU A 216 14.94 -16.71 -9.18
C LEU A 216 14.28 -15.79 -10.21
N HIS A 217 14.44 -16.06 -11.52
CA HIS A 217 13.77 -15.29 -12.57
C HIS A 217 12.24 -15.37 -12.46
N HIS A 218 11.68 -16.57 -12.29
CA HIS A 218 10.23 -16.74 -12.12
C HIS A 218 9.72 -16.05 -10.85
N MET A 219 10.47 -16.16 -9.75
CA MET A 219 10.10 -15.54 -8.48
C MET A 219 10.14 -14.01 -8.58
N ARG A 220 11.17 -13.45 -9.23
CA ARG A 220 11.29 -12.02 -9.57
C ARG A 220 10.16 -11.52 -10.49
N GLN A 221 9.72 -12.34 -11.43
CA GLN A 221 8.59 -12.01 -12.31
C GLN A 221 7.27 -12.01 -11.52
N ARG A 222 7.06 -13.01 -10.66
CA ARG A 222 5.86 -13.08 -9.84
C ARG A 222 5.80 -11.95 -8.81
N TYR A 223 6.92 -11.65 -8.16
CA TYR A 223 7.04 -10.52 -7.24
C TYR A 223 6.65 -9.19 -7.91
N ARG A 224 7.17 -8.91 -9.12
CA ARG A 224 6.79 -7.71 -9.89
C ARG A 224 5.30 -7.67 -10.23
N SER A 225 4.70 -8.82 -10.57
CA SER A 225 3.26 -8.92 -10.81
C SER A 225 2.48 -8.57 -9.54
N LEU A 226 2.85 -9.12 -8.38
CA LEU A 226 2.18 -8.86 -7.11
C LEU A 226 2.32 -7.39 -6.68
N LEU A 227 3.52 -6.80 -6.83
CA LEU A 227 3.73 -5.38 -6.57
C LEU A 227 2.87 -4.50 -7.49
N ARG A 228 2.79 -4.85 -8.79
CA ARG A 228 1.93 -4.15 -9.75
C ARG A 228 0.46 -4.29 -9.36
N ASP A 229 0.05 -5.47 -8.93
CA ASP A 229 -1.31 -5.73 -8.47
C ASP A 229 -1.63 -4.83 -7.26
N GLU A 230 -0.79 -4.78 -6.23
CA GLU A 230 -0.99 -3.90 -5.06
C GLU A 230 -1.15 -2.43 -5.44
N VAL A 231 -0.25 -1.91 -6.29
CA VAL A 231 -0.35 -0.52 -6.77
C VAL A 231 -1.63 -0.30 -7.58
N SER A 232 -1.98 -1.26 -8.45
CA SER A 232 -3.20 -1.19 -9.26
C SER A 232 -4.48 -1.09 -8.43
N GLN A 233 -4.49 -1.68 -7.23
CA GLN A 233 -5.64 -1.59 -6.32
C GLN A 233 -5.85 -0.19 -5.72
N THR A 234 -4.86 0.70 -5.86
CA THR A 234 -4.83 2.06 -5.27
C THR A 234 -4.84 3.18 -6.32
N VAL A 235 -4.88 2.84 -7.61
CA VAL A 235 -5.04 3.81 -8.71
C VAL A 235 -6.38 3.61 -9.40
N GLU A 236 -6.93 4.68 -9.97
CA GLU A 236 -8.19 4.61 -10.72
C GLU A 236 -7.94 4.30 -12.21
N ASP A 237 -6.96 4.96 -12.84
CA ASP A 237 -6.56 4.67 -14.20
C ASP A 237 -5.43 3.62 -14.22
N PRO A 238 -5.61 2.46 -14.89
CA PRO A 238 -4.53 1.49 -15.10
C PRO A 238 -3.27 2.07 -15.77
N ALA A 239 -3.39 3.17 -16.51
CA ALA A 239 -2.26 3.88 -17.11
C ALA A 239 -1.32 4.51 -16.06
N ASP A 240 -1.82 4.83 -14.87
CA ASP A 240 -1.03 5.46 -13.79
C ASP A 240 -0.14 4.47 -13.04
N VAL A 241 -0.37 3.15 -13.21
CA VAL A 241 0.33 2.11 -12.45
C VAL A 241 1.84 2.17 -12.63
N ASP A 242 2.32 2.34 -13.86
CA ASP A 242 3.76 2.38 -14.15
C ASP A 242 4.44 3.59 -13.52
N ASP A 243 3.75 4.74 -13.52
CA ASP A 243 4.28 5.95 -12.92
C ASP A 243 4.20 5.94 -11.39
N GLU A 244 3.24 5.24 -10.80
CA GLU A 244 3.18 5.04 -9.34
C GLU A 244 4.21 4.03 -8.85
N ILE A 245 4.50 2.97 -9.63
CA ILE A 245 5.62 2.06 -9.34
C ILE A 245 6.96 2.81 -9.41
N ARG A 246 7.16 3.67 -10.42
CA ARG A 246 8.40 4.46 -10.52
C ARG A 246 8.58 5.37 -9.31
N TYR A 247 7.49 5.97 -8.85
CA TYR A 247 7.49 6.79 -7.65
C TYR A 247 7.79 5.97 -6.39
N LEU A 248 7.18 4.79 -6.24
CA LEU A 248 7.47 3.85 -5.16
C LEU A 248 8.96 3.50 -5.10
N CYS A 249 9.58 3.14 -6.24
CA CYS A 249 11.01 2.86 -6.29
C CYS A 249 11.87 4.06 -5.91
N ALA A 250 11.50 5.27 -6.36
CA ALA A 250 12.23 6.49 -6.02
C ALA A 250 12.14 6.82 -4.52
N SER A 251 11.00 6.57 -3.88
CA SER A 251 10.84 6.74 -2.43
C SER A 251 11.76 5.81 -1.64
N LEU A 252 11.91 4.55 -2.07
CA LEU A 252 12.79 3.57 -1.42
C LEU A 252 14.28 3.86 -1.66
N ALA A 253 14.65 4.30 -2.86
CA ALA A 253 16.05 4.58 -3.18
C ALA A 253 16.64 5.73 -2.35
N THR A 254 15.81 6.64 -1.85
CA THR A 254 16.27 7.73 -0.97
C THR A 254 16.56 7.30 0.47
N GLU A 255 16.34 6.04 0.83
CA GLU A 255 16.75 5.46 2.13
C GLU A 255 18.18 4.90 2.09
N THR A 256 18.70 4.61 0.90
CA THR A 256 19.99 3.92 0.70
C THR A 256 21.20 4.84 0.48
N GLU A 257 21.01 6.16 0.48
CA GLU A 257 22.09 7.18 0.43
C GLU A 257 22.30 7.85 1.79
#